data_AF-A0A8S9H4B5-F1
#
_entry.id   AF-A0A8S9H4B5-F1
#
_cell.length_a   1.000
_cell.length_b   1.000
_cell.length_c   1.000
_cell.angle_alpha   90.00
_cell.angle_beta   90.00
_cell.angle_gamma   90.00
#
_symmetry.space_group_name_H-M   'P 1'
#
loop_
_entity.id
_entity.type
_entity.pdbx_description
1 polymer ?
#
loop_
_entity_poly.entity_id
_entity_poly.type
_entity_poly.pdbx_seq_one_letter_code
_entity_poly.pdbx_strand_id
1 'polypeptide(L)'
;MSRPTKRDNGSLETERRSPAVAYVASVIRNADTFNAFLTLVDQMDLSITDLTEELKPPYELLPYMHSYDRSSVRLFSISSR
;
A
#
# COMPACT_ATOMS: atom_id res chain seq x y z
N MET A 1 -29.20 46.08 18.87
CA MET A 1 -27.77 46.45 18.85
C MET A 1 -26.95 45.17 18.84
N SER A 2 -26.40 44.80 17.68
CA SER A 2 -25.59 43.60 17.48
C SER A 2 -24.15 43.83 17.92
N ARG A 3 -23.53 42.85 18.58
CA ARG A 3 -22.07 42.74 18.74
C ARG A 3 -21.63 41.32 18.36
N PRO A 4 -20.47 41.16 17.71
CA PRO A 4 -20.22 40.04 16.82
C PRO A 4 -19.69 38.82 17.58
N THR A 5 -20.19 37.64 17.23
CA THR A 5 -19.57 36.37 17.59
C THR A 5 -18.22 36.27 16.87
N LYS A 6 -17.14 36.23 17.66
CA LYS A 6 -15.79 35.91 17.21
C LYS A 6 -15.85 34.54 16.53
N ARG A 7 -15.79 34.52 15.19
CA ARG A 7 -15.57 33.30 14.42
C ARG A 7 -14.15 32.87 14.70
N ASP A 8 -14.02 31.81 15.49
CA ASP A 8 -12.77 31.09 15.60
C ASP A 8 -12.56 30.38 14.26
N ASN A 9 -11.71 30.98 13.42
CA ASN A 9 -11.27 30.37 12.18
C ASN A 9 -10.16 29.38 12.55
N GLY A 10 -10.57 28.27 13.17
CA GLY A 10 -9.74 27.10 13.35
C GLY A 10 -9.39 26.59 11.96
N SER A 11 -8.27 27.07 11.44
CA SER A 11 -7.54 26.46 10.34
C SER A 11 -7.52 24.97 10.65
N LEU A 12 -8.16 24.17 9.80
CA LEU A 12 -8.02 22.72 9.82
C LEU A 12 -6.53 22.47 9.64
N GLU A 13 -5.82 22.33 10.76
CA GLU A 13 -4.51 21.72 10.78
C GLU A 13 -4.71 20.39 10.08
N THR A 14 -4.27 20.34 8.83
CA THR A 14 -4.22 19.09 8.09
C THR A 14 -3.21 18.28 8.86
N GLU A 15 -3.68 17.44 9.80
CA GLU A 15 -2.90 16.36 10.36
C GLU A 15 -2.18 15.76 9.17
N ARG A 16 -0.84 15.81 9.18
CA ARG A 16 -0.04 15.23 8.11
C ARG A 16 -0.28 13.74 8.17
N ARG A 17 -1.33 13.28 7.48
CA ARG A 17 -1.64 11.87 7.32
C ARG A 17 -0.39 11.24 6.74
N SER A 18 0.08 10.19 7.39
CA SER A 18 1.15 9.35 6.85
C SER A 18 0.82 9.04 5.38
N PRO A 19 1.81 9.03 4.48
CA PRO A 19 1.58 8.69 3.08
C PRO A 19 0.77 7.40 2.99
N ALA A 20 -0.22 7.36 2.09
CA ALA A 20 -1.02 6.16 1.90
C ALA A 20 -0.13 5.03 1.38
N VAL A 21 -0.16 3.89 2.06
CA VAL A 21 0.57 2.67 1.66
C VAL A 21 -0.44 1.55 1.47
N ALA A 22 -0.38 0.89 0.32
CA ALA A 22 -1.12 -0.34 0.04
C ALA A 22 -0.19 -1.55 0.17
N TYR A 23 -0.72 -2.67 0.67
CA TYR A 23 0.01 -3.93 0.75
C TYR A 23 -0.65 -4.97 -0.15
N VAL A 24 0.16 -5.70 -0.91
CA VAL A 24 -0.30 -6.72 -1.87
C VAL A 24 0.47 -8.00 -1.64
N ALA A 25 -0.23 -9.06 -1.26
CA ALA A 25 0.31 -10.42 -1.28
C ALA A 25 -0.04 -11.08 -2.62
N SER A 26 0.94 -11.64 -3.31
CA SER A 26 0.77 -12.22 -4.64
C SER A 26 1.66 -13.43 -4.88
N VAL A 27 1.21 -14.35 -5.74
CA VAL A 27 2.02 -15.46 -6.27
C VAL A 27 2.35 -15.14 -7.71
N ILE A 28 3.64 -15.02 -8.03
CA ILE A 28 4.10 -14.76 -9.39
C ILE A 28 4.18 -16.08 -10.16
N ARG A 29 3.21 -16.33 -11.04
CA ARG A 29 3.16 -17.53 -11.90
C ARG A 29 3.75 -17.32 -13.30
N ASN A 30 3.76 -16.07 -13.76
CA ASN A 30 4.27 -15.67 -15.06
C ASN A 30 5.02 -14.34 -14.89
N ALA A 31 6.29 -14.31 -15.29
CA ALA A 31 7.13 -13.13 -15.21
C ALA A 31 6.61 -11.98 -16.10
N ASP A 32 6.03 -12.29 -17.27
CA ASP A 32 5.53 -11.29 -18.21
C ASP A 32 4.35 -10.51 -17.62
N THR A 33 3.43 -11.21 -16.95
CA THR A 33 2.30 -10.57 -16.25
C THR A 33 2.79 -9.67 -15.13
N PHE A 34 3.79 -10.12 -14.37
CA PHE A 34 4.35 -9.32 -13.29
C PHE A 34 5.10 -8.09 -13.83
N ASN A 35 5.86 -8.23 -14.91
CA ASN A 35 6.57 -7.11 -15.55
C ASN A 35 5.60 -6.06 -16.10
N ALA A 36 4.46 -6.49 -16.67
CA ALA A 36 3.40 -5.57 -17.07
C ALA A 36 2.84 -4.78 -15.87
N PHE A 37 2.65 -5.43 -14.72
CA PHE A 37 2.26 -4.77 -13.49
C PHE A 37 3.32 -3.75 -13.01
N LEU A 38 4.61 -4.10 -13.01
CA LEU A 38 5.68 -3.16 -12.66
C LEU A 38 5.72 -1.94 -13.59
N THR A 39 5.48 -2.14 -14.88
CA THR A 39 5.42 -1.07 -15.87
C THR A 39 4.27 -0.09 -15.55
N LEU A 40 3.11 -0.59 -15.15
CA LEU A 40 1.98 0.25 -14.74
C LEU A 40 2.27 1.03 -13.46
N VAL A 41 2.93 0.41 -12.48
CA VAL A 41 3.35 1.09 -11.23
C VAL A 41 4.28 2.26 -11.55
N ASP A 42 5.26 2.06 -12.43
CA ASP A 42 6.20 3.11 -12.84
C ASP A 42 5.50 4.26 -13.58
N GLN A 43 4.56 3.95 -14.48
CA GLN A 43 3.78 4.95 -15.22
C GLN A 43 2.89 5.83 -14.32
N MET A 44 2.52 5.34 -13.13
CA MET A 44 1.60 6.01 -12.21
C MET A 44 2.33 6.79 -11.09
N ASP A 45 3.65 6.98 -11.21
CA ASP A 45 4.50 7.63 -10.19
C ASP A 45 4.41 6.94 -8.81
N LEU A 46 4.23 5.62 -8.82
CA LEU A 46 4.22 4.79 -7.62
C LEU A 46 5.58 4.14 -7.42
N SER A 47 5.91 3.86 -6.17
CA SER A 47 7.01 3.01 -5.75
C SER A 47 6.46 1.67 -5.28
N ILE A 48 7.14 0.59 -5.63
CA ILE A 48 6.87 -0.74 -5.13
C ILE A 48 8.11 -1.32 -4.46
N THR A 49 7.94 -1.90 -3.27
CA THR A 49 9.02 -2.52 -2.50
C THR A 49 8.66 -3.97 -2.18
N ASP A 50 9.58 -4.90 -2.42
CA ASP A 50 9.45 -6.30 -2.01
C ASP A 50 9.82 -6.44 -0.52
N LEU A 51 8.85 -6.83 0.29
CA LEU A 51 8.97 -7.03 1.73
C LEU A 51 9.03 -8.51 2.12
N THR A 52 9.12 -9.42 1.15
CA THR A 52 9.00 -10.88 1.37
C THR A 52 10.05 -11.41 2.36
N GLU A 53 11.29 -10.92 2.27
CA GLU A 53 12.39 -11.35 3.15
C GLU A 53 12.38 -10.65 4.52
N GLU A 54 11.92 -9.39 4.56
CA GLU A 54 11.81 -8.59 5.78
C GLU A 54 10.65 -9.10 6.66
N LEU A 55 9.57 -9.53 6.02
CA LEU A 55 8.38 -10.10 6.61
C LEU A 55 8.28 -11.55 6.18
N LYS A 56 9.25 -12.40 6.61
CA LYS A 56 9.19 -13.85 6.41
C LYS A 56 7.77 -14.32 6.78
N PRO A 57 7.00 -14.91 5.85
CA PRO A 57 5.58 -15.11 6.09
C PRO A 57 5.35 -16.26 7.07
N PRO A 58 4.64 -15.99 8.18
CA PRO A 58 3.60 -16.93 8.60
C PRO A 58 2.29 -16.18 8.87
N TYR A 59 2.02 -15.08 8.16
CA TYR A 59 0.73 -14.42 8.30
C TYR A 59 -0.24 -15.01 7.28
N GLU A 60 -1.29 -15.66 7.78
CA GLU A 60 -2.45 -16.07 6.99
C GLU A 60 -3.22 -14.82 6.56
N LEU A 61 -2.61 -14.00 5.71
CA LEU A 61 -3.19 -12.75 5.23
C LEU A 61 -4.45 -13.00 4.39
N LEU A 62 -4.58 -14.20 3.83
CA LEU A 62 -5.72 -14.62 3.04
C LEU A 62 -6.22 -16.01 3.49
N PRO A 63 -7.55 -16.23 3.56
CA PRO A 63 -8.14 -17.50 4.04
C PRO A 63 -7.71 -18.74 3.26
N TYR A 64 -7.29 -18.57 2.01
CA TYR A 64 -6.93 -19.66 1.09
C TYR A 64 -5.41 -19.83 0.89
N MET A 65 -4.58 -19.13 1.67
CA MET A 65 -3.11 -19.23 1.53
C MET A 65 -2.56 -20.63 1.82
N HIS A 66 -3.28 -21.45 2.58
CA HIS A 66 -2.92 -22.85 2.85
C HIS A 66 -2.88 -23.74 1.60
N SER A 67 -3.60 -23.35 0.55
CA SER A 67 -3.64 -24.09 -0.72
C SER A 67 -2.45 -23.78 -1.63
N TYR A 68 -1.62 -22.79 -1.26
CA TYR A 68 -0.42 -22.43 -2.00
C TYR A 68 0.84 -22.79 -1.22
N ASP A 69 1.92 -23.10 -1.93
CA ASP A 69 3.23 -23.14 -1.31
C ASP A 69 3.56 -21.73 -0.79
N ARG A 70 3.60 -21.56 0.53
CA ARG A 70 3.78 -20.25 1.17
C ARG A 70 5.13 -19.62 0.82
N SER A 71 6.13 -20.43 0.44
CA SER A 71 7.42 -19.93 -0.04
C SER A 71 7.32 -19.24 -1.42
N SER A 72 6.22 -19.46 -2.14
CA SER A 72 5.96 -18.83 -3.45
C SER A 72 5.19 -17.50 -3.36
N VAL A 73 4.68 -17.16 -2.17
CA VAL A 73 3.94 -15.90 -1.95
C VAL A 73 4.93 -14.78 -1.68
N ARG A 74 4.80 -13.68 -2.42
CA ARG A 74 5.55 -12.45 -2.22
C ARG A 74 4.65 -11.36 -1.65
N LEU A 75 5.21 -10.53 -0.79
CA LEU A 75 4.51 -9.39 -0.20
C LEU A 75 5.17 -8.10 -0.69
N PHE A 76 4.35 -7.20 -1.23
CA PHE A 76 4.79 -5.90 -1.72
C PHE A 76 4.09 -4.78 -0.97
N SER A 77 4.81 -3.68 -0.71
CA SER A 77 4.20 -2.39 -0.40
C SER A 77 4.22 -1.48 -1.62
N ILE A 78 3.15 -0.70 -1.78
CA ILE A 78 2.98 0.28 -2.85
C ILE A 78 2.64 1.62 -2.23
N SER A 79 3.36 2.65 -2.63
CA SER A 79 3.14 4.04 -2.16
C SER A 79 3.39 5.02 -3.28
N SER A 80 2.98 6.28 -3.11
CA SER A 80 3.47 7.38 -3.95
C SER A 80 5.00 7.47 -3.84
N ARG A 81 5.65 7.86 -4.94
CA ARG A 81 7.04 8.36 -4.89
C ARG A 81 7.11 9.69 -4.15
#